data_AF-A0ABD5JR77-F1
#
_entry.id   AF-A0ABD5JR77-F1
#
_cell.length_a   1.000
_cell.length_b   1.000
_cell.length_c   1.000
_cell.angle_alpha   90.00
_cell.angle_beta   90.00
_cell.angle_gamma   90.00
#
_symmetry.space_group_name_H-M   'P 1'
#
loop_
_entity.id
_entity.type
_entity.pdbx_description
1 polymer ?
#
loop_
_entity_poly.entity_id
_entity_poly.type
_entity_poly.pdbx_seq_one_letter_code
_entity_poly.pdbx_strand_id
1 'polypeptide(L)'
;MSTFFQQTAQAMIAKHIDRFPLLKLDQVIDWQQIEQYLNRQRTRYLRDHRGRPACPLLSMFKAVLLGQWHSLSDPELEHSLITRIDFNLFCRFDELSIPDYSTLCRYRNWLAQD
;
A
#
# COMPACT_ATOMS: atom_id res chain seq x y z
N MET A 1 7.98 14.22 6.44
CA MET A 1 7.44 14.92 7.61
C MET A 1 5.95 14.63 7.65
N SER A 2 5.47 13.88 8.64
CA SER A 2 4.05 13.58 8.77
C SER A 2 3.30 14.87 9.11
N THR A 3 2.21 15.16 8.41
CA THR A 3 1.41 16.37 8.65
C THR A 3 0.74 16.31 10.04
N PHE A 4 0.43 17.47 10.63
CA PHE A 4 -0.32 17.55 11.89
C PHE A 4 -1.64 16.77 11.82
N PHE A 5 -2.26 16.77 10.64
CA PHE A 5 -3.46 16.01 10.34
C PHE A 5 -3.23 14.49 10.46
N GLN A 6 -2.15 13.96 9.87
CA GLN A 6 -1.80 12.55 10.01
C GLN A 6 -1.54 12.14 11.46
N GLN A 7 -0.80 12.95 12.24
CA GLN A 7 -0.50 12.62 13.64
C GLN A 7 -1.77 12.58 14.50
N THR A 8 -2.66 13.55 14.29
CA THR A 8 -3.93 13.64 15.03
C THR A 8 -4.88 12.51 14.63
N ALA A 9 -4.98 12.20 13.33
CA ALA A 9 -5.75 11.08 12.82
C ALA A 9 -5.23 9.76 13.38
N GLN A 10 -3.90 9.53 13.38
CA GLN A 10 -3.29 8.33 13.96
C GLN A 10 -3.58 8.19 15.46
N ALA A 11 -3.48 9.27 16.23
CA ALA A 11 -3.79 9.26 17.66
C ALA A 11 -5.27 8.96 17.93
N MET A 12 -6.19 9.51 17.13
CA MET A 12 -7.63 9.25 17.26
C MET A 12 -7.98 7.81 16.86
N ILE A 13 -7.33 7.30 15.82
CA ILE A 13 -7.49 5.92 15.34
C ILE A 13 -6.93 4.93 16.35
N ALA A 14 -5.78 5.19 16.96
CA ALA A 14 -5.19 4.33 17.97
C ALA A 14 -6.12 4.13 19.18
N LYS A 15 -6.88 5.17 19.57
CA LYS A 15 -7.90 5.08 20.63
C LYS A 15 -9.13 4.25 20.25
N HIS A 16 -9.37 4.06 18.94
CA HIS A 16 -10.54 3.37 18.42
C HIS A 16 -10.14 2.27 17.41
N ILE A 17 -9.01 1.58 17.66
CA ILE A 17 -8.43 0.65 16.70
C ILE A 17 -9.38 -0.50 16.33
N ASP A 18 -10.26 -0.91 17.24
CA ASP A 18 -11.27 -1.94 16.99
C ASP A 18 -12.32 -1.54 15.94
N ARG A 19 -12.45 -0.24 15.65
CA ARG A 19 -13.31 0.27 14.56
C ARG A 19 -12.58 0.31 13.21
N PHE A 20 -11.27 0.05 13.19
CA PHE A 20 -10.42 0.07 11.99
C PHE A 20 -9.76 -1.30 11.79
N PRO A 21 -10.51 -2.30 11.29
CA PRO A 21 -10.01 -3.68 11.19
C PRO A 21 -8.75 -3.81 10.33
N LEU A 22 -8.59 -3.00 9.28
CA LEU A 22 -7.38 -2.98 8.44
C LEU A 22 -6.13 -2.53 9.23
N LEU A 23 -6.26 -1.56 10.11
CA LEU A 23 -5.14 -1.05 10.89
C LEU A 23 -4.81 -1.97 12.07
N LYS A 24 -5.81 -2.68 12.59
CA LYS A 24 -5.58 -3.81 13.51
C LYS A 24 -4.81 -4.93 12.81
N LEU A 25 -5.20 -5.26 11.57
CA LEU A 25 -4.49 -6.24 10.75
C LEU A 25 -3.04 -5.83 10.47
N ASP A 26 -2.78 -4.53 10.23
CA ASP A 26 -1.43 -3.99 10.03
C ASP A 26 -0.49 -4.30 11.20
N GLN A 27 -1.02 -4.39 12.42
CA GLN A 27 -0.25 -4.69 13.64
C GLN A 27 -0.02 -6.18 13.87
N VAL A 28 -0.87 -7.05 13.30
CA VAL A 28 -0.83 -8.50 13.51
C VAL A 28 0.08 -9.18 12.49
N ILE A 29 0.14 -8.66 11.26
CA ILE A 29 0.96 -9.23 10.20
C ILE A 29 2.41 -8.75 10.34
N ASP A 30 3.36 -9.70 10.33
CA ASP A 30 4.77 -9.40 10.23
C ASP A 30 5.14 -8.97 8.79
N TRP A 31 4.95 -7.67 8.51
CA TRP A 31 5.29 -7.08 7.22
C TRP A 31 6.78 -7.04 6.94
N GLN A 32 7.65 -7.17 7.95
CA GLN A 32 9.09 -7.09 7.77
C GLN A 32 9.59 -8.29 6.95
N GLN A 33 9.07 -9.49 7.21
CA GLN A 33 9.41 -10.68 6.43
C GLN A 33 8.98 -10.54 4.96
N ILE A 34 7.77 -10.02 4.73
CA ILE A 34 7.24 -9.77 3.38
C ILE A 34 8.08 -8.71 2.67
N GLU A 35 8.44 -7.63 3.36
CA GLU A 35 9.29 -6.57 2.81
C GLU A 35 10.67 -7.11 2.41
N GLN A 36 11.28 -7.96 3.24
CA GLN A 36 12.55 -8.60 2.90
C GLN A 36 12.44 -9.47 1.64
N TYR A 37 11.34 -10.24 1.52
CA TYR A 37 11.07 -11.02 0.31
C TYR A 37 10.95 -10.13 -0.93
N LEU A 38 10.11 -9.08 -0.85
CA LEU A 38 9.92 -8.13 -1.96
C LEU A 38 11.22 -7.41 -2.33
N ASN A 39 12.06 -7.08 -1.35
CA ASN A 39 13.36 -6.45 -1.60
C ASN A 39 14.35 -7.38 -2.32
N ARG A 40 14.30 -8.70 -2.10
CA ARG A 40 15.09 -9.66 -2.90
C ARG A 40 14.66 -9.66 -4.36
N GLN A 41 13.35 -9.52 -4.61
CA GLN A 41 12.78 -9.44 -5.95
C GLN A 41 12.92 -8.07 -6.62
N ARG A 42 13.39 -7.05 -5.88
CA ARG A 42 13.51 -5.66 -6.37
C ARG A 42 14.36 -5.54 -7.63
N THR A 43 15.45 -6.29 -7.73
CA THR A 43 16.33 -6.24 -8.92
C THR A 43 15.58 -6.71 -10.17
N ARG A 44 14.75 -7.76 -10.06
CA ARG A 44 13.88 -8.24 -11.14
C ARG A 44 12.84 -7.16 -11.50
N TYR A 45 12.16 -6.60 -10.50
CA TYR A 45 11.19 -5.53 -10.72
C TYR A 45 11.80 -4.34 -11.48
N LEU A 46 12.99 -3.86 -11.06
CA LEU A 46 13.69 -2.73 -11.68
C LEU A 46 14.09 -3.01 -13.14
N ARG A 47 14.50 -4.25 -13.44
CA ARG A 47 14.82 -4.69 -14.81
C ARG A 47 13.60 -4.60 -15.72
N ASP A 48 12.45 -5.03 -15.22
CA ASP A 48 11.20 -5.07 -15.97
C ASP A 48 10.57 -3.66 -16.14
N HIS A 49 10.86 -2.72 -15.21
CA HIS A 49 10.16 -1.43 -15.12
C HIS A 49 11.05 -0.19 -15.31
N ARG A 50 12.25 -0.32 -15.92
CA ARG A 50 13.18 0.77 -16.30
C ARG A 50 13.19 1.99 -15.35
N GLY A 51 13.71 1.81 -14.14
CA GLY A 51 13.96 2.92 -13.21
C GLY A 51 13.54 2.61 -11.78
N ARG A 52 13.91 3.50 -10.85
CA ARG A 52 13.54 3.36 -9.44
C ARG A 52 12.01 3.49 -9.30
N PRO A 53 11.33 2.56 -8.60
CA PRO A 53 9.91 2.71 -8.34
C PRO A 53 9.65 4.00 -7.56
N ALA A 54 8.62 4.73 -7.99
CA ALA A 54 8.15 5.94 -7.31
C ALA A 54 7.60 5.64 -5.91
N CYS A 55 7.10 4.41 -5.70
CA CYS A 55 6.49 3.94 -4.45
C CYS A 55 7.30 2.80 -3.82
N PRO A 56 7.33 2.64 -2.49
CA PRO A 56 7.87 1.44 -1.85
C PRO A 56 7.12 0.18 -2.31
N LEU A 57 7.85 -0.92 -2.56
CA LEU A 57 7.25 -2.19 -3.01
C LEU A 57 6.26 -2.76 -1.99
N LEU A 58 6.55 -2.63 -0.69
CA LEU A 58 5.64 -3.07 0.37
C LEU A 58 4.31 -2.30 0.34
N SER A 59 4.35 -0.98 0.14
CA SER A 59 3.14 -0.15 0.05
C SER A 59 2.28 -0.53 -1.16
N MET A 60 2.92 -0.80 -2.30
CA MET A 60 2.24 -1.30 -3.49
C MET A 60 1.63 -2.70 -3.29
N PHE A 61 2.36 -3.60 -2.61
CA PHE A 61 1.85 -4.91 -2.24
C PHE A 61 0.60 -4.82 -1.38
N LYS A 62 0.62 -3.98 -0.34
CA LYS A 62 -0.54 -3.70 0.50
C LYS A 62 -1.72 -3.13 -0.30
N ALA A 63 -1.47 -2.24 -1.26
CA ALA A 63 -2.51 -1.70 -2.11
C ALA A 63 -3.18 -2.80 -2.95
N VAL A 64 -2.40 -3.67 -3.59
CA VAL A 64 -2.95 -4.81 -4.36
C VAL A 64 -3.73 -5.76 -3.46
N LEU A 65 -3.25 -6.04 -2.24
CA LEU A 65 -4.01 -6.84 -1.26
C LEU A 65 -5.37 -6.21 -0.91
N LEU A 66 -5.41 -4.90 -0.69
CA LEU A 66 -6.68 -4.19 -0.47
C LEU A 66 -7.62 -4.32 -1.67
N GLY A 67 -7.09 -4.21 -2.89
CA GLY A 67 -7.86 -4.45 -4.12
C GLY A 67 -8.48 -5.84 -4.13
N GLN A 68 -7.71 -6.87 -3.77
CA GLN A 68 -8.21 -8.26 -3.71
C GLN A 68 -9.26 -8.46 -2.61
N TRP A 69 -9.00 -8.00 -1.37
CA TRP A 69 -9.92 -8.19 -0.25
C TRP A 69 -11.25 -7.45 -0.41
N HIS A 70 -11.23 -6.31 -1.10
CA HIS A 70 -12.43 -5.51 -1.36
C HIS A 70 -13.01 -5.71 -2.75
N SER A 71 -12.48 -6.64 -3.55
CA SER A 71 -12.92 -6.91 -4.94
C SER A 71 -12.95 -5.67 -5.82
N LEU A 72 -11.92 -4.82 -5.71
CA LEU A 72 -11.79 -3.56 -6.47
C LEU A 72 -10.98 -3.76 -7.74
N SER A 73 -11.40 -3.10 -8.82
CA SER A 73 -10.57 -2.89 -10.01
C SER A 73 -9.42 -1.89 -9.71
N ASP A 74 -8.40 -1.86 -10.58
CA ASP A 74 -7.26 -0.95 -10.38
C ASP A 74 -7.67 0.55 -10.33
N PRO A 75 -8.64 1.04 -11.14
CA PRO A 75 -9.17 2.40 -11.01
C PRO A 75 -9.94 2.65 -9.70
N GLU A 76 -10.74 1.68 -9.25
CA GLU A 76 -11.47 1.79 -7.97
C GLU A 76 -10.52 1.75 -6.78
N LEU A 77 -9.44 0.99 -6.88
CA LEU A 77 -8.38 0.95 -5.88
C LEU A 77 -7.63 2.28 -5.80
N GLU A 78 -7.23 2.86 -6.95
CA GLU A 78 -6.64 4.21 -6.99
C GLU A 78 -7.57 5.23 -6.30
N HIS A 79 -8.85 5.25 -6.69
CA HIS A 79 -9.82 6.15 -6.08
C HIS A 79 -9.98 5.92 -4.58
N SER A 80 -9.98 4.66 -4.14
CA SER A 80 -10.08 4.29 -2.72
C SER A 80 -8.85 4.69 -1.91
N LEU A 81 -7.64 4.60 -2.48
CA LEU A 81 -6.40 5.03 -1.82
C LEU A 81 -6.36 6.55 -1.55
N ILE A 82 -7.08 7.33 -2.37
CA ILE A 82 -7.19 8.79 -2.24
C ILE A 82 -8.32 9.16 -1.26
N THR A 83 -9.48 8.50 -1.38
CA THR A 83 -10.70 8.91 -0.66
C THR A 83 -10.86 8.28 0.72
N ARG A 84 -10.27 7.10 0.95
CA ARG A 84 -10.42 6.34 2.19
C ARG A 84 -9.17 6.43 3.06
N ILE A 85 -9.33 7.04 4.23
CA ILE A 85 -8.21 7.27 5.16
C ILE A 85 -7.62 5.96 5.72
N ASP A 86 -8.43 4.93 5.92
CA ASP A 86 -7.98 3.62 6.40
C ASP A 86 -7.07 2.92 5.39
N PHE A 87 -7.40 2.99 4.09
CA PHE A 87 -6.59 2.48 2.99
C PHE A 87 -5.26 3.22 2.89
N ASN A 88 -5.31 4.55 2.90
CA ASN A 88 -4.11 5.37 2.83
C ASN A 88 -3.15 5.08 4.00
N LEU A 89 -3.67 5.02 5.23
CA LEU A 89 -2.89 4.72 6.43
C LEU A 89 -2.33 3.29 6.44
N PHE A 90 -3.09 2.31 5.93
CA PHE A 90 -2.62 0.93 5.83
C PHE A 90 -1.45 0.78 4.86
N CYS A 91 -1.53 1.41 3.69
CA CYS A 91 -0.47 1.37 2.68
C CYS A 91 0.74 2.26 3.00
N ARG A 92 0.54 3.32 3.80
CA ARG A 92 1.56 4.30 4.18
C ARG A 92 2.21 5.00 2.98
N PHE A 93 1.41 5.36 1.98
CA PHE A 93 1.90 6.23 0.91
C PHE A 93 2.15 7.64 1.46
N ASP A 94 3.23 8.29 1.02
CA ASP A 94 3.35 9.74 1.18
C ASP A 94 2.32 10.41 0.24
N GLU A 95 1.77 11.56 0.63
CA GLU A 95 0.72 12.28 -0.11
C GLU A 95 1.07 12.53 -1.59
N LEU A 96 2.36 12.66 -1.92
CA LEU A 96 2.88 12.87 -3.27
C LEU A 96 3.21 11.58 -4.04
N SER A 97 2.96 10.42 -3.46
CA SER A 97 3.41 9.11 -3.96
C SER A 97 2.28 8.09 -4.09
N ILE A 98 1.02 8.52 -4.19
CA ILE A 98 -0.09 7.59 -4.45
C ILE A 98 0.04 7.10 -5.91
N PRO A 99 0.14 5.79 -6.15
CA PRO A 99 0.28 5.25 -7.51
C PRO A 99 -1.04 5.38 -8.28
N ASP A 100 -0.94 5.70 -9.58
CA ASP A 100 -2.08 5.66 -10.50
C ASP A 100 -2.51 4.20 -10.79
N TYR A 101 -3.72 4.02 -11.34
CA TYR A 101 -4.23 2.69 -11.70
C TYR A 101 -3.29 1.93 -12.64
N SER A 102 -2.56 2.63 -13.51
CA SER A 102 -1.64 2.02 -14.47
C SER A 102 -0.42 1.41 -13.76
N THR A 103 0.08 2.07 -12.72
CA THR A 103 1.18 1.58 -11.88
C THR A 103 0.74 0.41 -11.02
N LEU A 104 -0.47 0.46 -10.45
CA LEU A 104 -1.07 -0.66 -9.72
C LEU A 104 -1.25 -1.90 -10.61
N CYS A 105 -1.79 -1.71 -11.83
CA CYS A 105 -2.00 -2.80 -12.79
C CYS A 105 -0.68 -3.46 -13.22
N ARG A 106 0.35 -2.66 -13.57
CA ARG A 106 1.68 -3.19 -13.93
C ARG A 106 2.28 -4.03 -12.80
N TYR A 107 2.21 -3.52 -11.58
CA TYR A 107 2.75 -4.22 -10.42
C TYR A 107 1.99 -5.50 -10.09
N ARG A 108 0.65 -5.48 -10.15
CA ARG A 108 -0.18 -6.69 -9.99
C ARG A 108 0.20 -7.76 -11.02
N ASN A 109 0.35 -7.37 -12.28
CA ASN A 109 0.72 -8.30 -13.35
C ASN A 109 2.15 -8.84 -13.18
N TRP A 110 3.06 -8.05 -12.62
CA TRP A 110 4.41 -8.50 -12.28
C TRP A 110 4.41 -9.53 -11.13
N LEU A 111 3.60 -9.32 -10.09
CA LEU A 111 3.46 -10.29 -9.00
C LEU A 111 2.92 -11.65 -9.48
N ALA A 112 2.02 -11.64 -10.48
CA ALA A 112 1.43 -12.85 -11.04
C ALA A 112 2.37 -13.64 -11.99
N GLN A 113 3.55 -13.10 -12.30
CA GLN A 113 4.56 -13.76 -13.14
C GLN A 113 5.59 -14.55 -12.30
N ASP A 114 5.43 -14.60 -10.97
CA ASP A 114 6.20 -15.43 -10.05
C ASP A 114 5.41 -16.72 -9.73
#